data_AF-A0AAE6X1N7-F1
#
_entry.id   AF-A0AAE6X1N7-F1
#
_cell.length_a   1.000
_cell.length_b   1.000
_cell.length_c   1.000
_cell.angle_alpha   90.00
_cell.angle_beta   90.00
_cell.angle_gamma   90.00
#
_symmetry.space_group_name_H-M   'P 1'
#
loop_
_entity.id
_entity.type
_entity.pdbx_description
1 polymer ?
#
loop_
_entity_poly.entity_id
_entity_poly.type
_entity_poly.pdbx_seq_one_letter_code
_entity_poly.pdbx_strand_id
1 'polypeptide(L)'
;MRSPKVNEIFVMLFSLYVWFTLTVEPNLFVSTNGKSGQIYATYIGMVGNQGNLAIISAVVSILYFANLFTRKYEVITLVHIIGLIYYLFISASFLINYPNIAFGVMSMVSIWLFYDLMKLIDKAEEEKKEKILKKNGIKH
;
A
#
# COMPACT_ATOMS: atom_id res chain seq x y z
N MET A 1 12.01 12.84 12.80
CA MET A 1 11.51 12.32 11.50
C MET A 1 12.44 11.19 11.04
N ARG A 2 11.91 10.08 10.52
CA ARG A 2 12.73 9.05 9.83
C ARG A 2 12.89 9.48 8.38
N SER A 3 14.01 9.14 7.73
CA SER A 3 14.14 9.34 6.28
C SER A 3 13.09 8.46 5.56
N PRO A 4 12.14 9.04 4.83
CA PRO A 4 11.15 8.27 4.08
C PRO A 4 11.88 7.38 3.06
N LYS A 5 11.48 6.10 2.96
CA LYS A 5 11.97 5.26 1.87
C LYS A 5 11.20 5.58 0.59
N VAL A 6 11.83 5.35 -0.56
CA VAL A 6 11.26 5.68 -1.87
C VAL A 6 9.96 4.90 -2.13
N ASN A 7 9.91 3.63 -1.75
CA ASN A 7 8.69 2.81 -1.83
C ASN A 7 7.52 3.39 -1.02
N GLU A 8 7.78 3.93 0.18
CA GLU A 8 6.77 4.55 1.03
C GLU A 8 6.18 5.81 0.40
N ILE A 9 7.05 6.65 -0.18
CA ILE A 9 6.64 7.84 -0.92
C ILE A 9 5.81 7.43 -2.14
N PHE A 10 6.22 6.38 -2.84
CA PHE A 10 5.52 5.90 -4.02
C PHE A 10 4.10 5.43 -3.68
N VAL A 11 3.93 4.61 -2.64
CA VAL A 11 2.61 4.15 -2.18
C VAL A 11 1.75 5.34 -1.74
N MET A 12 2.32 6.28 -1.00
CA MET A 12 1.62 7.48 -0.54
C MET A 12 1.12 8.34 -1.70
N LEU A 13 1.98 8.63 -2.68
CA LEU A 13 1.64 9.49 -3.81
C LEU A 13 0.70 8.80 -4.79
N PHE A 14 0.87 7.50 -5.04
CA PHE A 14 -0.03 6.76 -5.91
C PHE A 14 -1.43 6.63 -5.30
N SER A 15 -1.53 6.33 -4.01
CA SER A 15 -2.84 6.30 -3.32
C SER A 15 -3.48 7.69 -3.28
N LEU A 16 -2.70 8.76 -3.07
CA LEU A 16 -3.18 10.14 -3.17
C LEU A 16 -3.69 10.47 -4.58
N TYR A 17 -2.97 10.04 -5.61
CA TYR A 17 -3.37 10.20 -7.01
C TYR A 17 -4.71 9.51 -7.29
N VAL A 18 -4.90 8.26 -6.83
CA VAL A 18 -6.18 7.54 -7.02
C VAL A 18 -7.33 8.25 -6.30
N TRP A 19 -7.11 8.69 -5.06
CA TRP A 19 -8.12 9.46 -4.33
C TRP A 19 -8.49 10.76 -5.05
N PHE A 20 -7.50 11.55 -5.47
CA PHE A 20 -7.73 12.82 -6.14
C PHE A 20 -8.49 12.61 -7.45
N THR A 21 -8.06 11.63 -8.25
CA THR A 21 -8.71 11.28 -9.53
C THR A 21 -10.19 10.94 -9.33
N LEU A 22 -10.51 10.10 -8.34
CA LEU A 22 -11.89 9.69 -8.08
C LEU A 22 -12.73 10.73 -7.35
N THR A 23 -12.10 11.69 -6.67
CA THR A 23 -12.80 12.83 -6.09
C THR A 23 -13.23 13.82 -7.16
N VAL A 24 -12.38 14.02 -8.18
CA VAL A 24 -12.69 14.89 -9.31
C VAL A 24 -13.67 14.21 -10.28
N GLU A 25 -13.48 12.91 -10.54
CA GLU A 25 -14.33 12.14 -11.46
C GLU A 25 -14.84 10.84 -10.80
N PRO A 26 -15.89 10.92 -9.96
CA PRO A 26 -16.37 9.80 -9.16
C PRO A 26 -17.01 8.66 -9.97
N ASN A 27 -17.33 8.92 -11.24
CA ASN A 27 -17.89 7.95 -12.17
C ASN A 27 -16.91 7.59 -13.29
N LEU A 28 -15.62 7.89 -13.17
CA LEU A 28 -14.61 7.70 -14.21
C LEU A 28 -14.68 6.31 -14.86
N PHE A 29 -14.83 5.27 -14.04
CA PHE A 29 -14.83 3.88 -14.51
C PHE A 29 -16.20 3.34 -14.91
N VAL A 30 -17.27 4.08 -14.65
CA VAL A 30 -18.65 3.74 -15.03
C VAL A 30 -19.08 4.50 -16.29
N SER A 31 -18.56 5.71 -16.50
CA SER A 31 -18.84 6.54 -17.67
C SER A 31 -18.12 6.03 -18.92
N THR A 32 -16.99 5.33 -18.75
CA THR A 32 -16.26 4.73 -19.87
C THR A 32 -16.74 3.31 -20.16
N ASN A 33 -17.66 3.17 -21.12
CA ASN A 33 -17.99 1.89 -21.79
C ASN A 33 -16.80 1.28 -22.60
N GLY A 34 -15.57 1.76 -22.38
CA GLY A 34 -14.37 1.32 -23.06
C GLY A 34 -13.55 0.32 -22.25
N LYS A 35 -12.47 -0.19 -22.85
CA LYS A 35 -11.51 -1.11 -22.21
C LYS A 35 -10.99 -0.59 -20.87
N SER A 36 -10.88 0.74 -20.70
CA SER A 36 -10.46 1.37 -19.45
C SER A 36 -11.39 1.07 -18.27
N GLY A 37 -12.71 1.15 -18.44
CA GLY A 37 -13.67 0.84 -17.36
C GLY A 37 -13.60 -0.62 -16.93
N GLN A 38 -13.40 -1.54 -17.90
CA GLN A 38 -13.25 -2.97 -17.63
C GLN A 38 -11.98 -3.30 -16.82
N ILE A 39 -10.88 -2.57 -17.02
CA ILE A 39 -9.63 -2.78 -16.27
C ILE A 39 -9.85 -2.64 -14.76
N TYR A 40 -10.66 -1.67 -14.37
CA TYR A 40 -10.92 -1.35 -12.97
C TYR A 40 -12.18 -2.05 -12.43
N ALA A 41 -12.97 -2.71 -13.27
CA ALA A 41 -14.23 -3.32 -12.89
C ALA A 41 -14.09 -4.38 -11.78
N THR A 42 -13.09 -5.27 -11.87
CA THR A 42 -12.86 -6.28 -10.82
C THR A 42 -12.48 -5.64 -9.51
N TYR A 43 -11.54 -4.69 -9.51
CA TYR A 43 -11.14 -4.00 -8.29
C TYR A 43 -12.26 -3.19 -7.67
N ILE A 44 -13.02 -2.44 -8.47
CA ILE A 44 -14.22 -1.72 -8.01
C ILE A 44 -15.22 -2.71 -7.42
N GLY A 45 -15.41 -3.87 -8.05
CA GLY A 45 -16.26 -4.95 -7.53
C GLY A 45 -15.80 -5.47 -6.17
N MET A 46 -14.49 -5.58 -5.93
CA MET A 46 -13.92 -6.02 -4.64
C MET A 46 -14.12 -4.99 -3.53
N VAL A 47 -14.08 -3.69 -3.85
CA VAL A 47 -14.28 -2.60 -2.87
C VAL A 47 -15.72 -2.05 -2.85
N GLY A 48 -16.61 -2.62 -3.66
CA GLY A 48 -18.03 -2.29 -3.78
C GLY A 48 -18.33 -1.15 -4.76
N ASN A 49 -17.67 0.01 -4.63
CA ASN A 49 -17.88 1.15 -5.52
C ASN A 49 -16.66 2.10 -5.58
N GLN A 50 -16.68 3.05 -6.52
CA GLN A 50 -15.61 4.04 -6.71
C GLN A 50 -15.43 5.00 -5.52
N GLY A 51 -16.49 5.29 -4.77
CA GLY A 51 -16.40 6.12 -3.56
C GLY A 51 -15.63 5.43 -2.43
N ASN A 52 -15.91 4.15 -2.19
CA ASN A 52 -15.17 3.31 -1.25
C ASN A 52 -13.69 3.24 -1.65
N LEU A 53 -13.41 3.11 -2.95
CA LEU A 53 -12.05 3.16 -3.46
C LEU A 53 -11.36 4.48 -3.11
N ALA A 54 -12.00 5.61 -3.40
CA ALA A 54 -11.45 6.93 -3.06
C ALA A 54 -11.13 7.03 -1.56
N ILE A 55 -12.04 6.59 -0.69
CA ILE A 55 -11.85 6.61 0.76
C ILE A 55 -10.68 5.71 1.19
N ILE A 56 -10.62 4.48 0.69
CA ILE A 56 -9.52 3.53 0.99
C ILE A 56 -8.19 4.15 0.56
N SER A 57 -8.12 4.73 -0.64
CA SER A 57 -6.95 5.43 -1.16
C SER A 57 -6.53 6.60 -0.27
N ALA A 58 -7.47 7.42 0.20
CA ALA A 58 -7.17 8.50 1.14
C ALA A 58 -6.61 7.98 2.47
N VAL A 59 -7.24 6.94 3.03
CA VAL A 59 -6.79 6.31 4.28
C VAL A 59 -5.37 5.74 4.13
N VAL A 60 -5.07 5.04 3.04
CA VAL A 60 -3.72 4.52 2.76
C VAL A 60 -2.71 5.66 2.68
N SER A 61 -3.03 6.75 1.98
CA SER A 61 -2.13 7.90 1.87
C SER A 61 -1.87 8.55 3.24
N ILE A 62 -2.91 8.75 4.05
CA ILE A 62 -2.81 9.30 5.41
C ILE A 62 -1.99 8.38 6.32
N LEU A 63 -2.19 7.06 6.24
CA LEU A 63 -1.40 6.09 7.02
C LEU A 63 0.08 6.18 6.69
N TYR A 64 0.44 6.24 5.40
CA TYR A 64 1.83 6.39 4.97
C TYR A 64 2.42 7.75 5.37
N PHE A 65 1.64 8.84 5.28
CA PHE A 65 2.06 10.15 5.75
C PHE A 65 2.33 10.14 7.26
N ALA A 66 1.40 9.61 8.07
CA ALA A 66 1.55 9.48 9.51
C ALA A 66 2.74 8.57 9.88
N ASN A 67 3.00 7.53 9.09
CA ASN A 67 4.11 6.62 9.29
C ASN A 67 5.49 7.31 9.18
N LEU A 68 5.61 8.43 8.45
CA LEU A 68 6.86 9.22 8.37
C LEU A 68 7.29 9.80 9.72
N PHE A 69 6.34 9.98 10.63
CA PHE A 69 6.56 10.53 11.97
C PHE A 69 6.79 9.44 13.03
N THR A 70 6.65 8.16 12.68
CA THR A 70 6.78 7.04 13.60
C THR A 70 8.15 6.35 13.48
N ARG A 71 8.71 5.92 14.63
CA ARG A 71 9.94 5.11 14.70
C ARG A 71 9.72 3.67 15.17
N LYS A 72 8.50 3.32 15.58
CA LYS A 72 8.15 1.97 16.05
C LYS A 72 8.04 1.02 14.86
N TYR A 73 8.92 0.03 14.75
CA TYR A 73 8.90 -0.91 13.63
C TYR A 73 7.59 -1.68 13.52
N GLU A 74 6.93 -2.03 14.62
CA GLU A 74 5.61 -2.70 14.59
C GLU A 74 4.56 -1.89 13.81
N VAL A 75 4.50 -0.58 14.03
CA VAL A 75 3.58 0.32 13.33
C VAL A 75 3.97 0.45 11.86
N ILE A 76 5.28 0.58 11.59
CA ILE A 76 5.81 0.67 10.21
C ILE A 76 5.48 -0.60 9.42
N THR A 77 5.64 -1.77 10.05
CA THR A 77 5.31 -3.09 9.48
C THR A 77 3.82 -3.19 9.17
N LEU A 78 2.94 -2.78 10.09
CA LEU A 78 1.48 -2.77 9.87
C LEU A 78 1.11 -1.91 8.65
N VAL A 79 1.65 -0.70 8.56
CA VAL A 79 1.38 0.21 7.42
C VAL A 79 1.89 -0.38 6.10
N HIS A 80 3.04 -1.09 6.11
CA HIS A 80 3.54 -1.80 4.93
C HIS A 80 2.63 -2.96 4.50
N ILE A 81 2.11 -3.73 5.45
CA ILE A 81 1.14 -4.81 5.16
C ILE A 81 -0.10 -4.22 4.46
N ILE A 82 -0.64 -3.12 5.00
CA ILE A 82 -1.80 -2.44 4.41
C ILE A 82 -1.47 -1.96 2.98
N GLY A 83 -0.32 -1.33 2.78
CA GLY A 83 0.11 -0.88 1.45
C GLY A 83 0.34 -2.01 0.45
N LEU A 84 0.90 -3.14 0.91
CA LEU A 84 1.07 -4.33 0.08
C LEU A 84 -0.28 -4.90 -0.35
N ILE A 85 -1.22 -5.07 0.59
CA ILE A 85 -2.58 -5.54 0.28
C ILE A 85 -3.27 -4.61 -0.73
N TYR A 86 -3.16 -3.29 -0.52
CA TYR A 86 -3.69 -2.29 -1.44
C TYR A 86 -3.15 -2.44 -2.86
N TYR A 87 -1.83 -2.58 -3.02
CA TYR A 87 -1.20 -2.78 -4.33
C TYR A 87 -1.54 -4.11 -4.98
N LEU A 88 -1.64 -5.19 -4.19
CA LEU A 88 -2.03 -6.50 -4.70
C LEU A 88 -3.45 -6.48 -5.29
N PHE A 89 -4.39 -5.80 -4.63
CA PHE A 89 -5.75 -5.66 -5.18
C PHE A 89 -5.77 -4.91 -6.51
N ILE A 90 -5.01 -3.82 -6.61
CA ILE A 90 -4.92 -3.05 -7.86
C ILE A 90 -4.27 -3.90 -8.94
N SER A 91 -3.14 -4.56 -8.63
CA SER A 91 -2.41 -5.41 -9.56
C SER A 91 -3.27 -6.58 -10.08
N ALA A 92 -4.04 -7.23 -9.20
CA ALA A 92 -4.95 -8.32 -9.57
C ALA A 92 -6.01 -7.88 -10.61
N SER A 93 -6.50 -6.64 -10.51
CA SER A 93 -7.45 -6.08 -11.48
C SER A 93 -6.85 -5.96 -12.88
N PHE A 94 -5.60 -5.49 -12.97
CA PHE A 94 -4.89 -5.44 -14.25
C PHE A 94 -4.58 -6.84 -14.77
N LEU A 95 -4.19 -7.79 -13.91
CA LEU A 95 -3.93 -9.17 -14.31
C LEU A 95 -5.16 -9.85 -14.92
N ILE A 96 -6.34 -9.67 -14.30
CA ILE A 96 -7.57 -10.37 -14.71
C ILE A 96 -8.19 -9.74 -15.95
N ASN A 97 -8.27 -8.41 -16.01
CA ASN A 97 -9.04 -7.72 -17.04
C ASN A 97 -8.21 -7.35 -18.27
N TYR A 98 -6.96 -6.91 -18.08
CA TYR A 98 -6.09 -6.52 -19.19
C TYR A 98 -4.62 -6.40 -18.76
N PRO A 99 -3.85 -7.50 -18.83
CA PRO A 99 -2.42 -7.47 -18.53
C PRO A 99 -1.70 -6.49 -19.47
N ASN A 100 -1.05 -5.49 -18.90
CA ASN A 100 -0.34 -4.46 -19.65
C ASN A 100 0.92 -3.98 -18.89
N ILE A 101 1.60 -2.96 -19.41
CA ILE A 101 2.80 -2.41 -18.76
C ILE A 101 2.51 -1.95 -17.33
N ALA A 102 1.31 -1.41 -17.05
CA ALA A 102 0.92 -1.02 -15.70
C ALA A 102 0.87 -2.22 -14.75
N PHE A 103 0.38 -3.39 -15.18
CA PHE A 103 0.47 -4.62 -14.38
C PHE A 103 1.93 -4.97 -14.02
N GLY A 104 2.84 -4.89 -14.99
CA GLY A 104 4.27 -5.16 -14.77
C GLY A 104 4.87 -4.21 -13.73
N VAL A 105 4.59 -2.92 -13.84
CA VAL A 105 5.04 -1.90 -12.86
C VAL A 105 4.46 -2.15 -11.47
N MET A 106 3.15 -2.41 -11.36
CA MET A 106 2.49 -2.67 -10.08
C MET A 106 3.01 -3.96 -9.41
N SER A 107 3.32 -4.98 -10.19
CA SER A 107 3.91 -6.23 -9.71
C SER A 107 5.33 -6.03 -9.16
N MET A 108 6.17 -5.26 -9.86
CA MET A 108 7.51 -4.92 -9.35
C MET A 108 7.44 -4.13 -8.04
N VAL A 109 6.51 -3.17 -7.93
CA VAL A 109 6.30 -2.41 -6.69
C VAL A 109 5.83 -3.34 -5.57
N SER A 110 4.91 -4.27 -5.86
CA SER A 110 4.44 -5.26 -4.88
C SER A 110 5.58 -6.14 -4.35
N ILE A 111 6.45 -6.61 -5.25
CA ILE A 111 7.64 -7.38 -4.89
C ILE A 111 8.59 -6.54 -4.01
N TRP A 112 8.82 -5.27 -4.35
CA TRP A 112 9.67 -4.39 -3.56
C TRP A 112 9.11 -4.12 -2.16
N LEU A 113 7.79 -3.88 -2.07
CA LEU A 113 7.09 -3.75 -0.79
C LEU A 113 7.21 -5.02 0.06
N PHE A 114 7.10 -6.20 -0.57
CA PHE A 114 7.27 -7.47 0.11
C PHE A 114 8.71 -7.65 0.65
N TYR A 115 9.74 -7.37 -0.15
CA TYR A 115 11.13 -7.42 0.31
C TYR A 115 11.39 -6.47 1.48
N ASP A 116 10.81 -5.26 1.44
CA ASP A 116 10.99 -4.29 2.51
C ASP A 116 10.22 -4.69 3.78
N LEU A 117 9.05 -5.29 3.63
CA LEU A 117 8.25 -5.85 4.72
C LEU A 117 9.03 -6.93 5.47
N MET A 118 9.67 -7.87 4.76
CA MET A 118 10.48 -8.92 5.40
C MET A 118 11.60 -8.32 6.28
N LYS A 119 12.33 -7.32 5.76
CA LYS A 119 13.37 -6.62 6.51
C LYS A 119 12.82 -5.87 7.73
N LEU A 120 11.59 -5.38 7.67
CA LEU A 120 10.95 -4.68 8.78
C LEU A 120 10.48 -5.65 9.87
N ILE A 121 10.02 -6.83 9.48
CA ILE A 121 9.65 -7.92 10.39
C ILE A 121 10.89 -8.35 11.19
N ASP A 122 12.01 -8.63 10.51
CA ASP A 122 13.27 -9.03 11.17
C ASP A 122 13.71 -7.99 12.22
N LYS A 123 13.68 -6.70 11.85
CA LYS A 123 14.01 -5.60 12.76
C LYS A 123 13.05 -5.47 13.94
N ALA A 124 11.75 -5.70 13.71
CA ALA A 124 10.77 -5.66 14.78
C ALA A 124 10.97 -6.82 15.78
N GLU A 125 11.38 -7.99 15.30
CA GLU A 125 11.72 -9.13 16.14
C GLU A 125 13.02 -8.91 16.93
N GLU A 126 14.06 -8.35 16.28
CA GLU A 126 15.30 -7.97 16.95
C GLU A 126 15.06 -6.98 18.10
N GLU A 127 14.27 -5.92 17.86
CA GLU A 127 13.91 -4.97 18.92
C GLU A 127 13.14 -5.63 20.08
N LYS A 128 12.23 -6.57 19.76
CA LYS A 128 11.50 -7.33 20.79
C LYS A 128 12.45 -8.20 21.61
N LYS A 129 13.36 -8.91 20.94
CA LYS A 129 14.39 -9.74 21.58
C LYS A 129 15.26 -8.91 22.51
N GLU A 130 15.77 -7.77 22.05
CA GLU A 130 16.57 -6.86 22.88
C GLU A 130 15.81 -6.36 24.11
N LYS A 131 14.53 -5.98 23.95
CA LYS A 131 13.69 -5.54 25.08
C LYS A 131 13.50 -6.65 26.10
N ILE A 132 13.31 -7.89 25.67
CA ILE A 132 13.17 -9.06 26.56
C ILE A 132 14.49 -9.36 27.27
N LEU A 133 15.62 -9.36 26.56
CA LEU A 133 16.94 -9.58 27.16
C LEU A 133 17.28 -8.52 28.21
N LYS A 134 17.04 -7.24 27.90
CA LYS A 134 17.19 -6.12 28.84
C LYS A 134 16.27 -6.28 30.06
N LYS A 135 15.01 -6.67 29.85
CA LYS A 135 14.05 -6.93 30.93
C LYS A 135 14.49 -8.09 31.84
N ASN A 136 15.11 -9.12 31.28
CA ASN A 136 15.58 -10.29 32.00
C ASN A 136 17.01 -10.14 32.57
N GLY A 137 17.63 -8.96 32.44
CA GLY A 137 18.97 -8.69 32.97
C GLY A 137 20.11 -9.42 32.25
N ILE A 138 19.85 -10.02 31.09
CA ILE A 138 20.86 -10.75 30.31
C ILE A 138 21.62 -9.72 29.47
N LYS A 139 22.82 -9.33 29.92
CA LYS A 139 23.75 -8.51 29.14
C LYS A 139 24.59 -9.42 28.24
N HIS A 140 24.69 -9.06 26.97
CA HIS A 140 25.74 -9.56 26.08
C HIS A 140 27.09 -8.96 26.46
#